data_AF-A0A1H1WRX8-F1
#
_entry.id   AF-A0A1H1WRX8-F1
#
_cell.length_a   1.000
_cell.length_b   1.000
_cell.length_c   1.000
_cell.angle_alpha   90.00
_cell.angle_beta   90.00
_cell.angle_gamma   90.00
#
_symmetry.space_group_name_H-M   'P 1'
#
loop_
_entity.id
_entity.type
_entity.pdbx_description
1 polymer ?
#
loop_
_entity_poly.entity_id
_entity_poly.type
_entity_poly.pdbx_seq_one_letter_code
_entity_poly.pdbx_strand_id
1 'polypeptide(L)'
;MSGTSSQQARRRDPYPWTWELPLGVVVAVLLIAALAAHLGRAVANRIAGAGWAFPDRADLFTSLPGLLTGDAAAGLPATTAPLATADTVLTLIVVVELMVLTAVSVVLKVGLGRWGPGRMRGMASRSEAKQLLGRTRLRRNAPIIRPDLYPTRRRRG
;
A
#
# COMPACT_ATOMS: atom_id res chain seq x y z
N MET A 1 1.32 -48.70 -23.21
CA MET A 1 2.43 -48.02 -22.49
C MET A 1 2.14 -46.52 -22.43
N SER A 2 1.48 -46.00 -21.40
CA SER A 2 1.30 -44.54 -21.23
C SER A 2 1.03 -44.22 -19.76
N GLY A 3 2.07 -43.89 -18.99
CA GLY A 3 1.96 -43.67 -17.55
C GLY A 3 3.10 -42.84 -16.96
N THR A 4 3.61 -41.82 -17.66
CA THR A 4 4.79 -41.05 -17.20
C THR A 4 4.56 -39.55 -17.02
N SER A 5 3.36 -39.00 -17.26
CA SER A 5 3.11 -37.56 -17.14
C SER A 5 2.86 -37.04 -15.71
N SER A 6 2.76 -37.91 -14.69
CA SER A 6 2.37 -37.51 -13.32
C SER A 6 3.53 -37.33 -12.32
N GLN A 7 4.77 -37.66 -12.70
CA GLN A 7 5.95 -37.48 -11.84
C GLN A 7 6.68 -36.15 -12.10
N GLN A 8 6.67 -35.64 -13.32
CA GLN A 8 7.42 -34.43 -13.70
C GLN A 8 6.82 -33.15 -13.06
N ALA A 9 5.53 -33.14 -12.76
CA ALA A 9 4.86 -32.07 -12.02
C ALA A 9 5.24 -32.00 -10.53
N ARG A 10 5.79 -33.10 -9.96
CA ARG A 10 6.21 -33.18 -8.56
C ARG A 10 7.68 -32.79 -8.30
N ARG A 11 8.49 -32.68 -9.35
CA ARG A 11 9.93 -32.32 -9.28
C ARG A 11 10.22 -30.84 -9.53
N ARG A 12 9.20 -29.99 -9.55
CA ARG A 12 9.42 -28.55 -9.41
C ARG A 12 9.40 -28.24 -7.93
N ASP A 13 10.57 -28.28 -7.31
CA ASP A 13 10.78 -27.55 -6.06
C ASP A 13 10.35 -26.11 -6.32
N PRO A 14 9.32 -25.60 -5.61
CA PRO A 14 8.96 -24.20 -5.73
C PRO A 14 10.17 -23.39 -5.27
N TYR A 15 10.70 -22.54 -6.15
CA TYR A 15 11.75 -21.61 -5.76
C TYR A 15 11.22 -20.80 -4.57
N PRO A 16 11.87 -20.81 -3.39
CA PRO A 16 11.34 -20.21 -2.20
C PRO A 16 11.47 -18.68 -2.29
N TRP A 17 10.49 -18.06 -2.95
CA TRP A 17 10.30 -16.61 -3.09
C TRP A 17 9.95 -15.90 -1.78
N THR A 18 10.32 -16.46 -0.63
CA THR A 18 9.90 -15.96 0.69
C THR A 18 10.55 -14.62 1.05
N TRP A 19 11.77 -14.34 0.60
CA TRP A 19 12.48 -13.10 0.95
C TRP A 19 12.57 -12.04 -0.17
N GLU A 20 12.37 -12.40 -1.43
CA GLU A 20 12.69 -11.50 -2.56
C GLU A 20 11.67 -10.38 -2.66
N LEU A 21 10.40 -10.72 -2.42
CA LEU A 21 9.30 -9.76 -2.42
C LEU A 21 9.41 -8.77 -1.24
N PRO A 22 9.58 -9.20 0.04
CA PRO A 22 9.86 -8.27 1.12
C PRO A 22 11.06 -7.38 0.86
N LEU A 23 12.17 -7.95 0.38
CA LEU A 23 13.39 -7.19 0.10
C LEU A 23 13.15 -6.14 -1.00
N GLY A 24 12.49 -6.54 -2.09
CA GLY A 24 12.14 -5.62 -3.18
C GLY A 24 11.26 -4.47 -2.72
N VAL A 25 10.30 -4.73 -1.82
CA VAL A 25 9.49 -3.67 -1.20
C VAL A 25 10.34 -2.73 -0.35
N VAL A 26 11.24 -3.26 0.49
CA VAL A 26 12.13 -2.44 1.31
C VAL A 26 13.03 -1.57 0.43
N VAL A 27 13.66 -2.14 -0.60
CA VAL A 27 14.51 -1.39 -1.53
C VAL A 27 13.71 -0.29 -2.25
N ALA A 28 12.50 -0.59 -2.71
CA ALA A 28 11.64 0.40 -3.34
C ALA A 28 11.27 1.53 -2.38
N VAL A 29 10.92 1.22 -1.12
CA VAL A 29 10.61 2.23 -0.10
C VAL A 29 11.81 3.10 0.23
N LEU A 30 13.01 2.53 0.37
CA LEU A 30 14.23 3.28 0.62
C LEU A 30 14.59 4.21 -0.56
N LEU A 31 14.42 3.74 -1.80
CA LEU A 31 14.61 4.57 -2.98
C LEU A 31 13.61 5.73 -3.02
N ILE A 32 12.33 5.44 -2.74
CA ILE A 32 11.28 6.46 -2.69
C ILE A 32 11.60 7.49 -1.59
N ALA A 33 12.05 7.06 -0.42
CA ALA A 33 12.45 7.95 0.67
C ALA A 33 13.64 8.84 0.26
N ALA A 34 14.69 8.29 -0.35
CA ALA A 34 15.81 9.08 -0.85
C ALA A 34 15.36 10.15 -1.86
N LEU A 35 14.45 9.81 -2.78
CA LEU A 35 13.85 10.76 -3.72
C LEU A 35 12.96 11.80 -3.03
N ALA A 36 12.22 11.40 -2.00
CA ALA A 36 11.37 12.26 -1.19
C ALA A 36 12.18 13.30 -0.41
N ALA A 37 13.32 12.92 0.16
CA ALA A 37 14.24 13.84 0.81
C ALA A 37 14.77 14.91 -0.17
N HIS A 38 15.19 14.50 -1.37
CA HIS A 38 15.61 15.44 -2.42
C HIS A 38 14.47 16.33 -2.91
N LEU A 39 13.24 15.83 -2.93
CA LEU A 39 12.07 16.64 -3.24
C LEU A 39 11.80 17.68 -2.15
N GLY A 40 11.88 17.31 -0.87
CA GLY A 40 11.75 18.24 0.27
C GLY A 40 12.79 19.38 0.18
N ARG A 41 14.05 19.04 -0.10
CA ARG A 41 15.13 20.01 -0.37
C ARG A 41 14.79 20.94 -1.54
N ALA A 42 14.34 20.39 -2.66
CA ALA A 42 14.05 21.15 -3.86
C ALA A 42 12.88 22.13 -3.64
N VAL A 43 11.84 21.72 -2.91
CA VAL A 43 10.74 22.60 -2.50
C VAL A 43 11.25 23.70 -1.55
N ALA A 44 12.09 23.36 -0.57
CA ALA A 44 12.63 24.34 0.38
C ALA A 44 13.44 25.42 -0.34
N ASN A 45 14.35 25.01 -1.21
CA ASN A 45 15.14 25.91 -2.05
C ASN A 45 14.23 26.76 -2.96
N ARG A 46 13.16 26.18 -3.51
CA ARG A 46 12.20 26.92 -4.33
C ARG A 46 11.52 28.05 -3.55
N ILE A 47 11.15 27.81 -2.29
CA ILE A 47 10.55 28.80 -1.40
C ILE A 47 11.56 29.89 -1.02
N ALA A 48 12.82 29.53 -0.80
CA ALA A 48 13.89 30.46 -0.46
C ALA A 48 14.29 31.39 -1.63
N GLY A 49 13.82 31.11 -2.85
CA GLY A 49 14.10 31.89 -4.05
C GLY A 49 15.14 31.25 -4.97
N ALA A 50 15.70 30.09 -4.60
CA ALA A 50 16.41 29.25 -5.54
C ALA A 50 15.45 28.59 -6.56
N GLY A 51 16.01 28.05 -7.64
CA GLY A 51 15.25 27.31 -8.66
C GLY A 51 14.93 25.87 -8.24
N TRP A 52 14.25 25.15 -9.12
CA TRP A 52 14.13 23.70 -9.00
C TRP A 52 15.45 23.03 -9.37
N ALA A 53 16.02 22.27 -8.44
CA ALA A 53 17.26 21.55 -8.67
C ALA A 53 17.24 20.19 -7.97
N PHE A 54 17.60 19.15 -8.73
CA PHE A 54 17.80 17.78 -8.25
C PHE A 54 19.27 17.41 -8.43
N PRO A 55 19.84 16.58 -7.54
CA PRO A 55 21.20 16.11 -7.70
C PRO A 55 21.31 15.22 -8.93
N ASP A 56 22.51 15.12 -9.48
CA ASP A 56 22.81 14.13 -10.50
C ASP A 56 22.67 12.70 -9.94
N ARG A 57 22.48 11.73 -10.85
CA ARG A 57 22.30 10.32 -10.46
C ARG A 57 23.48 9.78 -9.64
N ALA A 58 24.69 10.26 -9.90
CA ALA A 58 25.89 9.89 -9.17
C ALA A 58 25.88 10.41 -7.73
N ASP A 59 25.26 11.57 -7.50
CA ASP A 59 25.24 12.23 -6.20
C ASP A 59 24.00 11.95 -5.37
N LEU A 60 23.01 11.25 -5.95
CA LEU A 60 21.71 11.00 -5.32
C LEU A 60 21.83 10.39 -3.90
N PHE A 61 22.76 9.44 -3.71
CA PHE A 61 22.96 8.77 -2.43
C PHE A 61 24.12 9.35 -1.61
N THR A 62 25.17 9.83 -2.26
CA THR A 62 26.36 10.39 -1.58
C THR A 62 26.06 11.72 -0.91
N SER A 63 25.08 12.47 -1.41
CA SER A 63 24.62 13.73 -0.83
C SER A 63 23.64 13.57 0.35
N LEU A 64 23.10 12.37 0.59
CA LEU A 64 22.11 12.15 1.66
C LEU A 64 22.61 12.52 3.06
N PRO A 65 23.85 12.17 3.48
CA PRO A 65 24.33 12.55 4.80
C PRO A 65 24.34 14.07 4.99
N GLY A 66 24.86 14.82 4.02
CA GLY A 66 24.86 16.29 4.05
C GLY A 66 23.44 16.85 4.09
N LEU A 67 22.56 16.31 3.25
CA LEU A 67 21.16 16.71 3.22
C LEU A 67 20.44 16.49 4.56
N LEU A 68 20.66 15.33 5.19
CA LEU A 68 20.06 14.99 6.49
C LEU A 68 20.65 15.82 7.65
N THR A 69 21.80 16.47 7.44
CA THR A 69 22.32 17.50 8.36
C THR A 69 21.81 18.92 8.05
N GLY A 70 20.94 19.07 7.05
CA GLY A 70 20.33 20.35 6.65
C GLY A 70 21.11 21.13 5.60
N ASP A 71 22.10 20.53 4.93
CA ASP A 71 22.80 21.18 3.81
C ASP A 71 21.88 21.25 2.58
N ALA A 72 21.40 22.46 2.31
CA ALA A 72 20.52 22.78 1.19
C ALA A 72 21.18 22.65 -0.20
N ALA A 73 22.52 22.65 -0.25
CA ALA A 73 23.33 22.54 -1.45
C ALA A 73 23.89 21.14 -1.69
N ALA A 74 23.69 20.20 -0.77
CA ALA A 74 24.29 18.86 -0.85
C ALA A 74 23.99 18.18 -2.20
N GLY A 75 25.04 17.83 -2.94
CA GLY A 75 24.95 17.17 -4.25
C GLY A 75 24.44 18.06 -5.39
N LEU A 76 24.37 19.38 -5.20
CA LEU A 76 24.02 20.33 -6.24
C LEU A 76 25.26 21.07 -6.79
N PRO A 77 25.21 21.52 -8.06
CA PRO A 77 26.18 22.47 -8.58
C PRO A 77 26.19 23.76 -7.76
N ALA A 78 27.35 24.41 -7.69
CA ALA A 78 27.49 25.70 -7.02
C ALA A 78 26.50 26.73 -7.60
N THR A 79 25.83 27.47 -6.72
CA THR A 79 24.84 28.47 -7.08
C THR A 79 25.01 29.73 -6.25
N THR A 80 24.71 30.88 -6.85
CA THR A 80 24.66 32.18 -6.18
C THR A 80 23.25 32.51 -5.67
N ALA A 81 22.26 31.67 -5.98
CA ALA A 81 20.87 31.88 -5.56
C ALA A 81 20.70 31.68 -4.04
N PRO A 82 19.72 32.36 -3.41
CA PRO A 82 19.43 32.17 -2.00
C PRO A 82 18.91 30.76 -1.73
N LEU A 83 19.68 29.99 -0.95
CA LEU A 83 19.31 28.65 -0.52
C LEU A 83 18.49 28.70 0.77
N ALA A 84 17.71 27.63 1.01
CA ALA A 84 16.94 27.51 2.23
C ALA A 84 17.83 27.32 3.46
N THR A 85 17.33 27.76 4.62
CA THR A 85 17.97 27.47 5.91
C THR A 85 17.86 25.98 6.23
N ALA A 86 18.80 25.46 7.04
CA ALA A 86 18.82 24.07 7.47
C ALA A 86 17.48 23.63 8.09
N ASP A 87 16.90 24.46 8.95
CA ASP A 87 15.61 24.18 9.61
C ASP A 87 14.47 24.05 8.60
N THR A 88 14.44 24.91 7.57
CA THR A 88 13.42 24.86 6.53
C THR A 88 13.57 23.60 5.67
N VAL A 89 14.81 23.23 5.30
CA VAL A 89 15.10 22.01 4.55
C VAL A 89 14.64 20.78 5.33
N LEU A 90 15.07 20.63 6.58
CA LEU A 90 14.72 19.49 7.41
C LEU A 90 13.22 19.40 7.67
N THR A 91 12.56 20.54 7.92
CA THR A 91 11.11 20.59 8.10
C THR A 91 10.38 20.08 6.86
N LEU A 92 10.77 20.53 5.66
CA LEU A 92 10.12 20.06 4.44
C LEU A 92 10.45 18.63 4.08
N ILE A 93 11.66 18.15 4.37
CA ILE A 93 11.99 16.73 4.24
C ILE A 93 11.04 15.91 5.11
N VAL A 94 10.88 16.26 6.39
CA VAL A 94 9.97 15.54 7.30
C VAL A 94 8.53 15.57 6.79
N VAL A 95 8.04 16.74 6.35
CA VAL A 95 6.67 16.86 5.81
C VAL A 95 6.46 15.96 4.60
N VAL A 96 7.39 15.98 3.64
CA VAL A 96 7.30 15.16 2.41
C VAL A 96 7.43 13.67 2.73
N GLU A 97 8.34 13.29 3.62
CA GLU A 97 8.51 11.90 4.08
C GLU A 97 7.25 11.38 4.76
N LEU A 98 6.58 12.18 5.60
CA LEU A 98 5.31 11.79 6.23
C LEU A 98 4.19 11.59 5.20
N MET A 99 4.12 12.43 4.17
CA MET A 99 3.17 12.28 3.07
C MET A 99 3.44 10.98 2.30
N VAL A 100 4.71 10.72 1.96
CA VAL A 100 5.15 9.52 1.25
C VAL A 100 4.92 8.26 2.07
N LEU A 101 5.28 8.26 3.35
CA LEU A 101 5.03 7.15 4.27
C LEU A 101 3.54 6.83 4.36
N THR A 102 2.69 7.85 4.44
CA THR A 102 1.23 7.70 4.44
C THR A 102 0.77 7.07 3.12
N ALA A 103 1.24 7.57 1.98
CA ALA A 103 0.88 7.04 0.66
C ALA A 103 1.32 5.57 0.48
N VAL A 104 2.57 5.25 0.81
CA VAL A 104 3.12 3.88 0.78
C VAL A 104 2.31 2.95 1.68
N SER A 105 1.97 3.39 2.90
CA SER A 105 1.17 2.59 3.85
C SER A 105 -0.23 2.29 3.31
N VAL A 106 -0.88 3.28 2.69
CA VAL A 106 -2.19 3.11 2.05
C VAL A 106 -2.08 2.14 0.87
N VAL A 107 -1.10 2.32 -0.02
CA VAL A 107 -0.88 1.44 -1.18
C VAL A 107 -0.63 0.00 -0.73
N LEU A 108 0.24 -0.18 0.28
CA LEU A 108 0.55 -1.50 0.81
C LEU A 108 -0.68 -2.14 1.46
N LYS A 109 -1.45 -1.39 2.24
CA LYS A 109 -2.71 -1.87 2.86
C LYS A 109 -3.73 -2.29 1.80
N VAL A 110 -3.95 -1.46 0.78
CA VAL A 110 -4.87 -1.76 -0.33
C VAL A 110 -4.38 -2.98 -1.12
N GLY A 111 -3.08 -3.05 -1.40
CA GLY A 111 -2.46 -4.16 -2.10
C GLY A 111 -2.58 -5.48 -1.35
N LEU A 112 -2.26 -5.49 -0.05
CA LEU A 112 -2.44 -6.66 0.81
C LEU A 112 -3.92 -7.05 0.96
N GLY A 113 -4.84 -6.09 1.03
CA GLY A 113 -6.28 -6.39 1.06
C GLY A 113 -6.80 -6.99 -0.27
N ARG A 114 -6.23 -6.56 -1.40
CA ARG A 114 -6.66 -7.00 -2.74
C ARG A 114 -6.00 -8.29 -3.20
N TRP A 115 -4.75 -8.55 -2.83
CA TRP A 115 -3.96 -9.69 -3.33
C TRP A 115 -3.25 -10.49 -2.24
N GLY A 116 -3.30 -10.07 -0.98
CA GLY A 116 -2.57 -10.70 0.11
C GLY A 116 -3.13 -12.06 0.55
N PRO A 117 -2.34 -12.82 1.32
CA PRO A 117 -2.64 -14.21 1.71
C PRO A 117 -3.89 -14.35 2.59
N GLY A 118 -4.31 -13.27 3.28
CA GLY A 118 -5.56 -13.21 4.03
C GLY A 118 -6.82 -12.99 3.18
N ARG A 119 -6.71 -12.93 1.85
CA ARG A 119 -7.88 -12.88 0.97
C ARG A 119 -8.69 -14.15 1.17
N MET A 120 -9.85 -13.99 1.83
CA MET A 120 -10.92 -14.97 1.86
C MET A 120 -11.49 -15.17 0.44
N ARG A 121 -10.73 -15.85 -0.42
CA ARG A 121 -11.22 -16.39 -1.69
C ARG A 121 -12.25 -17.47 -1.33
N GLY A 122 -13.54 -17.16 -1.51
CA GLY A 122 -14.63 -18.12 -1.31
C GLY A 122 -15.63 -17.81 -0.18
N MET A 123 -15.47 -16.71 0.56
CA MET A 123 -16.58 -16.21 1.39
C MET A 123 -17.60 -15.55 0.47
N ALA A 124 -18.76 -16.20 0.30
CA ALA A 124 -19.90 -15.60 -0.38
C ALA A 124 -20.14 -14.20 0.19
N SER A 125 -20.28 -13.19 -0.68
CA SER A 125 -20.57 -11.83 -0.25
C SER A 125 -21.81 -11.83 0.67
N ARG A 126 -21.99 -10.86 1.60
CA ARG A 126 -23.17 -10.87 2.50
C ARG A 126 -24.49 -11.01 1.74
N SER A 127 -24.59 -10.45 0.54
CA SER A 127 -25.71 -10.60 -0.38
C SER A 127 -25.86 -12.03 -0.91
N GLU A 128 -24.77 -12.65 -1.32
CA GLU A 128 -24.71 -14.00 -1.88
C GLU A 128 -24.91 -15.06 -0.79
N ALA A 129 -24.39 -14.86 0.42
CA ALA A 129 -24.72 -15.66 1.60
C ALA A 129 -26.19 -15.49 1.98
N LYS A 130 -26.77 -14.29 1.90
CA LYS A 130 -28.20 -14.04 2.14
C LYS A 130 -29.08 -14.72 1.08
N GLN A 131 -28.60 -14.82 -0.16
CA GLN A 131 -29.28 -15.47 -1.27
C GLN A 131 -29.19 -16.99 -1.19
N LEU A 132 -28.01 -17.55 -0.91
CA LEU A 132 -27.75 -18.98 -0.72
C LEU A 132 -28.41 -19.54 0.54
N LEU A 133 -28.29 -18.85 1.67
CA LEU A 133 -28.93 -19.26 2.93
C LEU A 133 -30.43 -19.00 2.94
N GLY A 134 -30.95 -18.25 1.95
CA GLY A 134 -32.38 -17.99 1.81
C GLY A 134 -33.03 -17.36 3.05
N ARG A 135 -32.29 -16.73 3.98
CA ARG A 135 -32.81 -16.25 5.28
C ARG A 135 -34.04 -15.35 5.12
N THR A 136 -34.10 -14.56 4.04
CA THR A 136 -35.26 -13.73 3.72
C THR A 136 -36.48 -14.56 3.32
N ARG A 137 -36.28 -15.61 2.50
CA ARG A 137 -37.32 -16.58 2.13
C ARG A 137 -37.79 -17.39 3.34
N LEU A 138 -36.87 -17.85 4.17
CA LEU A 138 -37.18 -18.58 5.41
C LEU A 138 -37.97 -17.72 6.39
N ARG A 139 -37.60 -16.44 6.57
CA ARG A 139 -38.37 -15.50 7.39
C ARG A 139 -39.76 -15.22 6.81
N ARG A 140 -39.87 -15.05 5.49
CA ARG A 140 -41.17 -14.83 4.83
C ARG A 140 -42.11 -16.03 4.97
N ASN A 141 -41.56 -17.23 4.90
CA ASN A 141 -42.32 -18.48 5.02
C ASN A 141 -42.38 -19.01 6.46
N ALA A 142 -41.84 -18.29 7.45
CA ALA A 142 -41.80 -18.71 8.84
C ALA A 142 -43.19 -19.04 9.42
N PRO A 143 -44.29 -18.32 9.10
CA PRO A 143 -45.63 -18.67 9.58
C PRO A 143 -46.17 -20.00 9.02
N ILE A 144 -45.65 -20.46 7.87
CA ILE A 144 -46.02 -21.72 7.23
C ILE A 144 -45.18 -22.87 7.80
N ILE A 145 -43.89 -22.63 8.05
CA ILE A 145 -42.94 -23.62 8.55
C ILE A 145 -43.14 -23.89 10.05
N ARG A 146 -43.48 -22.85 10.83
CA ARG A 146 -43.68 -22.90 12.29
C ARG A 146 -45.04 -22.27 12.67
N PRO A 147 -46.16 -22.90 12.26
CA PRO A 147 -47.49 -22.38 12.56
C PRO A 147 -47.82 -22.42 14.06
N ASP A 148 -47.08 -23.22 14.83
CA ASP A 148 -47.12 -23.32 16.29
C ASP A 148 -46.67 -22.02 16.99
N LEU A 149 -45.77 -21.26 16.38
CA LEU A 149 -45.25 -20.01 16.93
C LEU A 149 -45.96 -18.75 16.42
N TYR A 150 -46.71 -18.85 15.32
CA TYR A 150 -47.38 -17.71 14.71
C TYR A 150 -48.88 -17.95 14.63
N PRO A 151 -49.68 -17.44 15.59
CA PRO A 151 -51.12 -17.61 15.57
C PRO A 151 -51.69 -16.94 14.33
N THR A 152 -52.33 -17.74 13.48
CA THR A 152 -53.10 -17.23 12.34
C THR A 152 -54.30 -16.49 12.91
N ARG A 153 -54.36 -15.18 12.72
CA ARG A 153 -55.50 -14.34 13.13
C ARG A 153 -56.72 -14.80 12.32
N ARG A 154 -57.50 -15.74 12.85
CA ARG A 154 -58.81 -16.11 12.30
C ARG A 154 -59.69 -14.87 12.35
N ARG A 155 -59.93 -14.29 11.17
CA ARG A 155 -60.92 -13.23 10.97
C ARG A 155 -62.29 -13.86 11.28
N ARG A 156 -62.87 -13.55 12.43
CA ARG A 156 -64.30 -13.82 12.68
C ARG A 156 -65.08 -12.79 11.87
N GLY A 157 -66.00 -13.29 11.06
CA GLY A 157 -67.05 -12.49 10.42
C GLY A 157 -68.07 -12.00 11.44
#